data_AF-A0A7Y0XBA5-F1
#
_entry.id   AF-A0A7Y0XBA5-F1
#
_cell.length_a   1.000
_cell.length_b   1.000
_cell.length_c   1.000
_cell.angle_alpha   90.00
_cell.angle_beta   90.00
_cell.angle_gamma   90.00
#
_symmetry.space_group_name_H-M   'P 1'
#
loop_
_entity.id
_entity.type
_entity.pdbx_description
1 polymer ?
#
loop_
_entity_poly.entity_id
_entity_poly.type
_entity_poly.pdbx_seq_one_letter_code
_entity_poly.pdbx_strand_id
1 'polypeptide(L)'
;LDRQISDQLSEVMHHPELQKLEGSWRGLNYLVMNSETSSTLKVRMMSMTKKELHKDLSKAVEFDQSQIFKKVYESEFGSAGGELYGALI
;
A
#
# COMPACT_ATOMS: atom_id res chain seq x y z
N LEU A 1 34.32 20.50 2.17
CA LEU A 1 33.92 19.26 1.48
C LEU A 1 32.65 18.69 2.09
N ASP A 2 32.63 18.32 3.36
CA ASP A 2 31.44 17.74 4.02
C ASP A 2 30.18 18.61 3.95
N ARG A 3 30.33 19.93 4.06
CA ARG A 3 29.20 20.87 3.91
C ARG A 3 28.56 20.79 2.52
N GLN A 4 29.36 20.78 1.46
CA GLN A 4 28.86 20.69 0.08
C GLN A 4 28.18 19.35 -0.18
N ILE A 5 28.72 18.26 0.36
CA ILE A 5 28.12 16.93 0.27
C ILE A 5 26.79 16.89 1.04
N SER A 6 26.75 17.46 2.24
CA SER A 6 25.53 17.53 3.06
C SER A 6 24.44 18.36 2.39
N ASP A 7 24.79 19.50 1.80
CA ASP A 7 23.85 20.36 1.08
C ASP A 7 23.23 19.61 -0.11
N GLN A 8 24.06 18.90 -0.89
CA GLN A 8 23.58 18.16 -2.04
C GLN A 8 22.76 16.91 -1.67
N LEU A 9 23.14 16.20 -0.61
CA LEU A 9 22.34 15.10 -0.07
C LEU A 9 21.00 15.61 0.45
N SER A 10 20.99 16.76 1.14
CA SER A 10 19.79 17.38 1.67
C SER A 10 18.79 17.69 0.57
N GLU A 11 19.22 18.25 -0.57
CA GLU A 11 18.35 18.49 -1.73
C GLU A 11 17.66 17.21 -2.24
N VAL A 12 18.42 16.11 -2.34
CA VAL A 12 17.85 14.82 -2.77
C VAL A 12 16.87 14.27 -1.73
N MET A 13 17.24 14.30 -0.46
CA MET A 13 16.42 13.79 0.66
C MET A 13 15.14 14.59 0.87
N HIS A 14 15.16 15.90 0.58
CA HIS A 14 13.99 16.76 0.69
C HIS A 14 13.16 16.83 -0.59
N HIS A 15 13.54 16.09 -1.64
CA HIS A 15 12.76 16.05 -2.86
C HIS A 15 11.37 15.44 -2.59
N PRO A 16 10.28 16.11 -3.00
CA PRO A 16 8.92 15.73 -2.62
C PRO A 16 8.52 14.32 -3.10
N GLU A 17 9.04 13.87 -4.24
CA GLU A 17 8.79 12.51 -4.73
C GLU A 17 9.46 11.45 -3.86
N LEU A 18 10.70 11.72 -3.41
CA LEU A 18 11.42 10.80 -2.54
C LEU A 18 10.77 10.75 -1.16
N GLN A 19 10.42 11.90 -0.59
CA GLN A 19 9.74 11.95 0.70
C GLN A 19 8.38 11.24 0.68
N LYS A 20 7.63 11.35 -0.42
CA LYS A 20 6.34 10.63 -0.56
C LYS A 20 6.54 9.12 -0.60
N LEU A 21 7.54 8.65 -1.35
CA LEU A 21 7.89 7.23 -1.42
C LEU A 21 8.38 6.74 -0.06
N GLU A 22 9.36 7.43 0.52
CA GLU A 22 9.95 7.12 1.82
C GLU A 22 8.89 7.10 2.93
N GLY A 23 8.01 8.10 2.98
CA GLY A 23 6.92 8.16 3.95
C GLY A 23 5.96 6.96 3.84
N SER A 24 5.64 6.52 2.61
CA SER A 24 4.80 5.35 2.38
C SER A 24 5.46 4.07 2.89
N TRP A 25 6.74 3.86 2.60
CA TRP A 25 7.49 2.67 3.04
C TRP A 25 7.82 2.69 4.52
N ARG A 26 8.16 3.85 5.10
CA ARG A 26 8.39 3.99 6.54
C ARG A 26 7.10 3.77 7.33
N GLY A 27 5.96 4.26 6.83
CA GLY A 27 4.65 3.99 7.42
C GLY A 27 4.31 2.50 7.40
N LEU A 28 4.54 1.81 6.28
CA LEU A 28 4.35 0.36 6.19
C LEU A 28 5.29 -0.39 7.14
N ASN A 29 6.57 -0.01 7.19
CA ASN A 29 7.53 -0.62 8.11
C ASN A 29 7.13 -0.41 9.57
N TYR A 30 6.65 0.78 9.92
CA TYR A 30 6.12 1.07 11.25
C TYR A 30 4.92 0.17 11.57
N LEU A 31 3.96 0.01 10.64
CA LEU A 31 2.82 -0.87 10.84
C LEU A 31 3.24 -2.32 11.10
N VAL A 32 4.17 -2.85 10.29
CA VAL A 32 4.66 -4.23 10.43
C VAL A 32 5.42 -4.43 11.74
N MET A 33 6.30 -3.50 12.11
CA MET A 33 7.14 -3.64 13.32
C MET A 33 6.36 -3.47 14.62
N ASN A 34 5.23 -2.78 14.60
CA ASN A 34 4.38 -2.55 15.77
C ASN A 34 3.14 -3.46 15.82
N SER A 35 2.99 -4.36 14.85
CA SER A 35 1.91 -5.36 14.85
C SER A 35 2.46 -6.72 15.30
N GLU A 36 1.66 -7.50 16.01
CA GLU A 36 2.04 -8.87 16.37
C GLU A 36 2.06 -9.74 15.11
N THR A 37 3.24 -9.98 14.55
CA THR A 37 3.45 -10.83 13.37
C THR A 37 3.48 -12.32 13.74
N SER A 38 2.50 -12.79 14.53
CA SER A 38 2.30 -14.22 14.74
C SER A 38 1.67 -14.88 13.50
N SER A 39 1.63 -16.21 13.47
CA SER A 39 1.16 -17.00 12.33
C SER A 39 -0.29 -16.70 11.91
N THR A 40 -1.06 -16.00 12.75
CA THR A 40 -2.46 -15.64 12.51
C THR A 40 -2.64 -14.27 11.86
N LEU A 41 -1.65 -13.37 11.95
CA LEU A 41 -1.75 -12.04 11.35
C LEU A 41 -0.96 -11.99 10.03
N LYS A 42 -1.67 -11.76 8.92
CA LYS A 42 -1.06 -11.56 7.61
C LYS A 42 -1.34 -10.16 7.09
N VAL A 43 -0.28 -9.42 6.83
CA VAL A 43 -0.35 -8.09 6.19
C VAL A 43 -0.03 -8.28 4.71
N ARG A 44 -0.93 -7.83 3.83
CA ARG A 44 -0.71 -7.83 2.38
C ARG A 44 -0.73 -6.40 1.88
N MET A 45 0.17 -6.10 0.94
CA MET A 45 0.32 -4.78 0.36
C MET A 45 -0.12 -4.79 -1.11
N MET A 46 -0.90 -3.79 -1.49
CA MET A 46 -1.31 -3.57 -2.87
C MET A 46 -0.94 -2.13 -3.26
N SER A 47 0.01 -2.00 -4.19
CA SER A 47 0.41 -0.69 -4.71
C SER A 47 -0.64 -0.18 -5.69
N MET A 48 -1.30 0.93 -5.35
CA MET A 48 -2.19 1.66 -6.26
C MET A 48 -2.26 3.14 -5.88
N THR A 49 -2.53 3.99 -6.87
CA THR A 49 -2.85 5.39 -6.63
C THR A 49 -4.36 5.58 -6.42
N LYS A 50 -4.74 6.64 -5.69
CA LYS A 50 -6.15 7.04 -5.53
C LYS A 50 -6.86 7.27 -6.87
N LYS A 51 -6.14 7.75 -7.89
CA LYS A 51 -6.68 7.97 -9.24
C LYS A 51 -7.00 6.64 -9.93
N GLU A 52 -6.13 5.65 -9.81
CA GLU A 52 -6.37 4.30 -10.35
C GLU A 52 -7.54 3.62 -9.65
N LEU A 53 -7.61 3.71 -8.31
CA LEU A 53 -8.73 3.20 -7.54
C LEU A 53 -10.06 3.82 -7.99
N HIS A 54 -10.11 5.15 -8.09
CA HIS A 54 -11.31 5.85 -8.53
C HIS A 54 -11.68 5.48 -9.97
N LYS A 55 -10.69 5.38 -10.86
CA LYS A 55 -10.93 4.99 -12.26
C LYS A 55 -11.48 3.56 -12.37
N ASP A 56 -10.98 2.63 -11.56
CA ASP A 56 -11.45 1.24 -11.54
C ASP A 56 -12.91 1.16 -11.07
N LEU A 57 -13.22 1.82 -9.96
CA LEU A 57 -14.57 1.86 -9.39
C LEU A 57 -15.58 2.56 -10.32
N SER A 58 -15.19 3.67 -10.96
CA SER A 58 -16.07 4.43 -11.87
C SER A 58 -16.27 3.75 -13.23
N LYS A 59 -15.36 2.85 -13.64
CA LYS A 59 -15.48 2.11 -14.91
C LYS A 59 -16.34 0.86 -14.76
N ALA A 60 -16.41 0.30 -13.55
CA ALA A 60 -17.22 -0.87 -13.29
C ALA A 60 -18.72 -0.53 -13.40
N VAL A 61 -19.50 -1.42 -14.00
CA VAL A 61 -20.97 -1.26 -14.14
C VAL A 61 -21.62 -1.32 -12.76
N GLU A 62 -21.11 -2.22 -11.91
CA GLU A 62 -21.46 -2.38 -10.51
C GLU A 62 -20.17 -2.49 -9.70
N PHE A 63 -20.20 -2.07 -8.43
CA PHE A 63 -18.98 -1.97 -7.61
C PHE A 63 -18.27 -3.32 -7.38
N ASP A 64 -19.03 -4.41 -7.35
CA ASP A 64 -18.57 -5.79 -7.16
C ASP A 64 -17.88 -6.36 -8.41
N GLN A 65 -18.06 -5.72 -9.57
CA GLN A 65 -17.36 -6.08 -10.80
C GLN A 65 -15.99 -5.39 -10.94
N SER A 66 -15.65 -4.46 -10.03
CA SER A 66 -14.37 -3.75 -10.04
C SER A 66 -13.19 -4.70 -9.79
N GLN A 67 -12.03 -4.43 -10.39
CA GLN A 67 -10.84 -5.26 -10.20
C GLN A 67 -10.36 -5.22 -8.74
N ILE A 68 -10.54 -4.10 -8.06
CA ILE A 68 -10.28 -4.01 -6.61
C ILE A 68 -11.17 -4.99 -5.84
N PHE A 69 -12.47 -5.03 -6.11
CA PHE A 69 -13.38 -5.92 -5.39
C PHE A 69 -13.03 -7.38 -5.64
N LYS A 70 -12.70 -7.77 -6.88
CA LYS A 70 -12.28 -9.14 -7.18
C LYS A 70 -11.00 -9.55 -6.45
N LYS A 71 -10.03 -8.64 -6.32
CA LYS A 71 -8.76 -8.92 -5.65
C LYS A 71 -8.89 -8.98 -4.12
N VAL A 72 -9.70 -8.10 -3.53
CA VAL A 72 -9.90 -8.05 -2.08
C VAL A 72 -10.89 -9.13 -1.63
N TYR A 73 -11.99 -9.28 -2.35
CA TYR A 73 -13.10 -10.11 -1.92
C TYR A 73 -13.11 -11.47 -2.62
N GLU A 74 -13.24 -11.50 -3.94
CA GLU A 74 -13.48 -12.75 -4.69
C GLU A 74 -12.29 -13.72 -4.62
N SER A 75 -11.06 -13.19 -4.69
CA SER A 75 -9.84 -14.00 -4.68
C SER A 75 -9.63 -14.75 -3.36
N GLU A 76 -10.08 -14.18 -2.24
CA GLU A 76 -9.95 -14.81 -0.92
C GLU A 76 -11.24 -15.51 -0.47
N PHE A 77 -12.42 -14.97 -0.77
CA PHE A 77 -13.69 -15.57 -0.38
C PHE A 77 -14.07 -16.76 -1.28
N GLY A 78 -13.74 -16.70 -2.57
CA GLY A 78 -14.09 -17.72 -3.56
C GLY A 78 -13.12 -18.89 -3.66
N SER A 79 -11.98 -18.82 -2.97
CA SER A 79 -10.92 -19.83 -3.03
C SER A 79 -11.00 -20.77 -1.82
N ALA A 80 -10.93 -22.08 -2.05
CA ALA A 80 -10.92 -23.07 -0.97
C ALA A 80 -9.69 -22.86 -0.07
N GLY A 81 -9.91 -22.37 1.16
CA GLY A 81 -8.86 -22.03 2.12
C GLY A 81 -8.35 -20.59 2.06
N GLY A 82 -9.04 -19.68 1.35
CA GLY A 82 -8.69 -18.27 1.34
C GLY A 82 -8.94 -17.56 2.67
N GLU A 83 -8.22 -16.46 2.90
CA GLU A 83 -8.21 -15.76 4.18
C GLU A 83 -8.83 -14.38 4.02
N LEU A 84 -9.86 -14.10 4.82
CA LEU A 84 -10.58 -12.84 4.75
C LEU A 84 -9.71 -11.68 5.24
N TYR A 85 -9.73 -10.57 4.50
CA TYR A 85 -9.17 -9.32 4.99
C TYR A 85 -10.07 -8.73 6.07
N GLY A 86 -9.55 -8.61 7.29
CA GLY A 86 -10.27 -7.97 8.40
C GLY A 86 -10.34 -6.44 8.29
N ALA A 87 -9.37 -5.82 7.61
CA ALA A 87 -9.31 -4.37 7.42
C ALA A 87 -8.56 -4.00 6.14
N LEU A 88 -8.91 -2.83 5.58
CA LEU A 88 -8.18 -2.13 4.52
C LEU A 88 -7.75 -0.76 5.07
N ILE A 89 -6.47 -0.42 4.85
CA ILE A 89 -5.83 0.81 5.35
C ILE A 89 -5.36 1.65 4.16
#